data_AF-A0A352NV54-F1
#
_entry.id   AF-A0A352NV54-F1
#
_cell.length_a   1.000
_cell.length_b   1.000
_cell.length_c   1.000
_cell.angle_alpha   90.00
_cell.angle_beta   90.00
_cell.angle_gamma   90.00
#
_symmetry.space_group_name_H-M   'P 1'
#
loop_
_entity.id
_entity.type
_entity.pdbx_description
1 polymer ?
#
loop_
_entity_poly.entity_id
_entity_poly.type
_entity_poly.pdbx_seq_one_letter_code
_entity_poly.pdbx_strand_id
1 'polypeptide(L)'
;MKNYRELQQLLLSIDGRGYSAYKGLRGEYDFGKYILSIDHIQSDPFAPPSKARIILSKKEAGFPEKFLDSKYKITAVSDFLTRTFSHSIKNFNGTPNTKKLSTFLSIDTCGQEMLERTSIVVNHDNIEARFEVELPASGRRIRGKSAAGIFSDVLPKIVNSSLLFKNIDKFKLKKQVELILDQEYIRQQLNERKLAAFIANGSILPRENGISDRPLRDESAVPFSSPKSLEIELSLPNHGSIRGMGIPEGITLIVGGGYHGKSTLLKSLELGIYNHIPDDGREYVITRRDAVKIRA
;
A
#
# COMPACT_ATOMS: atom_id res chain seq x y z
N MET A 1 1.50 -29.07 -13.27
CA MET A 1 1.87 -28.06 -12.26
C MET A 1 2.48 -28.81 -11.08
N LYS A 2 3.63 -28.38 -10.56
CA LYS A 2 4.24 -29.02 -9.37
C LYS A 2 3.45 -28.63 -8.12
N ASN A 3 3.48 -29.42 -7.06
CA ASN A 3 2.85 -29.06 -5.77
C ASN A 3 3.87 -28.52 -4.75
N TYR A 4 3.37 -27.97 -3.64
CA TYR A 4 4.23 -27.39 -2.59
C TYR A 4 5.21 -28.41 -1.96
N ARG A 5 4.87 -29.71 -1.91
CA ARG A 5 5.76 -30.75 -1.36
C ARG A 5 6.94 -30.99 -2.29
N GLU A 6 6.73 -30.94 -3.60
CA GLU A 6 7.80 -31.06 -4.59
C GLU A 6 8.75 -29.85 -4.51
N LEU A 7 8.23 -28.63 -4.29
CA LEU A 7 9.06 -27.45 -4.01
C LEU A 7 9.91 -27.65 -2.75
N GLN A 8 9.29 -28.14 -1.68
CA GLN A 8 9.99 -28.40 -0.41
C GLN A 8 11.09 -29.44 -0.58
N GLN A 9 10.81 -30.56 -1.24
CA GLN A 9 11.79 -31.61 -1.52
C GLN A 9 12.93 -31.09 -2.40
N LEU A 10 12.62 -30.29 -3.42
CA LEU A 10 13.62 -29.66 -4.28
C LEU A 10 14.57 -28.79 -3.46
N LEU A 11 14.03 -27.90 -2.61
CA LEU A 11 14.82 -27.02 -1.73
C LEU A 11 15.71 -27.82 -0.77
N LEU A 12 15.21 -28.90 -0.19
CA LEU A 12 16.00 -29.78 0.69
C LEU A 12 17.11 -30.51 -0.08
N SER A 13 16.85 -30.93 -1.32
CA SER A 13 17.83 -31.66 -2.15
C SER A 13 19.00 -30.80 -2.63
N ILE A 14 18.80 -29.48 -2.72
CA ILE A 14 19.82 -28.51 -3.13
C ILE A 14 20.50 -27.81 -1.95
N ASP A 15 20.17 -28.17 -0.70
CA ASP A 15 20.82 -27.64 0.50
C ASP A 15 22.34 -27.86 0.44
N GLY A 16 23.12 -26.81 0.69
CA GLY A 16 24.58 -26.82 0.62
C GLY A 16 25.20 -26.88 -0.78
N ARG A 17 24.40 -26.97 -1.86
CA ARG A 17 24.90 -26.88 -3.24
C ARG A 17 25.27 -25.45 -3.62
N GLY A 18 25.91 -25.28 -4.78
CA GLY A 18 26.22 -23.96 -5.34
C GLY A 18 24.94 -23.16 -5.67
N TYR A 19 25.01 -21.85 -5.48
CA TYR A 19 23.86 -20.94 -5.60
C TYR A 19 23.06 -21.05 -6.91
N SER A 20 23.74 -21.35 -8.02
CA SER A 20 23.11 -21.53 -9.33
C SER A 20 22.03 -22.61 -9.37
N ALA A 21 22.03 -23.57 -8.43
CA ALA A 21 20.99 -24.59 -8.34
C ALA A 21 19.60 -24.01 -8.03
N TYR A 22 19.50 -22.81 -7.45
CA TYR A 22 18.21 -22.12 -7.28
C TYR A 22 17.50 -21.81 -8.61
N LYS A 23 18.21 -21.78 -9.75
CA LYS A 23 17.57 -21.57 -11.07
C LYS A 23 16.50 -22.63 -11.38
N GLY A 24 16.62 -23.83 -10.79
CA GLY A 24 15.61 -24.88 -10.93
C GLY A 24 14.29 -24.63 -10.18
N LEU A 25 14.22 -23.58 -9.35
CA LEU A 25 13.00 -23.16 -8.66
C LEU A 25 12.03 -22.37 -9.56
N ARG A 26 12.46 -21.94 -10.76
CA ARG A 26 11.59 -21.17 -11.64
C ARG A 26 10.38 -21.99 -12.06
N GLY A 27 9.19 -21.43 -11.95
CA GLY A 27 7.94 -22.06 -12.36
C GLY A 27 6.81 -21.87 -11.34
N GLU A 28 5.73 -22.60 -11.57
CA GLU A 28 4.50 -22.53 -10.77
C GLU A 28 4.33 -23.76 -9.87
N TYR A 29 3.88 -23.49 -8.65
CA TYR A 29 3.68 -24.46 -7.59
C TYR A 29 2.30 -24.31 -6.97
N ASP A 30 1.57 -25.41 -6.90
CA ASP A 30 0.25 -25.49 -6.31
C ASP A 30 0.33 -25.65 -4.79
N PHE A 31 -0.25 -24.67 -4.06
CA PHE A 31 -0.41 -24.68 -2.61
C PHE A 31 -1.86 -25.00 -2.19
N GLY A 32 -2.68 -25.49 -3.12
CA GLY A 32 -4.08 -25.87 -2.96
C GLY A 32 -5.03 -24.67 -2.98
N LYS A 33 -4.76 -23.63 -2.17
CA LYS A 33 -5.58 -22.41 -2.10
C LYS A 33 -5.12 -21.30 -3.04
N TYR A 34 -3.87 -21.39 -3.46
CA TYR A 34 -3.22 -20.40 -4.31
C TYR A 34 -2.11 -21.07 -5.11
N ILE A 35 -1.69 -20.40 -6.18
CA ILE A 35 -0.50 -20.76 -6.95
C ILE A 35 0.62 -19.82 -6.54
N LEU A 36 1.78 -20.39 -6.23
CA LEU A 36 3.03 -19.65 -6.12
C LEU A 36 3.74 -19.71 -7.48
N SER A 37 3.91 -18.58 -8.15
CA SER A 37 4.79 -18.44 -9.31
C SER A 37 6.13 -17.85 -8.88
N ILE A 38 7.24 -18.49 -9.22
CA ILE A 38 8.58 -17.92 -9.07
C ILE A 38 9.06 -17.54 -10.46
N ASP A 39 8.97 -16.24 -10.79
CA ASP A 39 9.15 -15.74 -12.15
C ASP A 39 10.63 -15.50 -12.49
N HIS A 40 11.38 -14.99 -11.50
CA HIS A 40 12.80 -14.65 -11.63
C HIS A 40 13.58 -15.10 -10.40
N ILE A 41 14.75 -15.71 -10.63
CA ILE A 41 15.69 -16.14 -9.59
C ILE A 41 16.89 -15.22 -9.62
N GLN A 42 17.25 -14.65 -8.47
CA GLN A 42 18.46 -13.83 -8.34
C GLN A 42 19.72 -14.62 -8.73
N SER A 43 20.68 -13.98 -9.41
CA SER A 43 21.86 -14.65 -9.96
C SER A 43 22.84 -15.14 -8.90
N ASP A 44 22.89 -14.42 -7.77
CA ASP A 44 23.76 -14.67 -6.64
C ASP A 44 23.13 -14.06 -5.35
N PRO A 45 23.69 -14.35 -4.16
CA PRO A 45 23.14 -13.86 -2.89
C PRO A 45 23.08 -12.33 -2.74
N PHE A 46 23.85 -11.56 -3.51
CA PHE A 46 23.95 -10.10 -3.42
C PHE A 46 23.23 -9.37 -4.56
N ALA A 47 22.73 -10.13 -5.56
CA ALA A 47 21.93 -9.59 -6.64
C ALA A 47 20.54 -9.16 -6.15
N PRO A 48 19.82 -8.29 -6.92
CA PRO A 48 18.43 -7.98 -6.64
C PRO A 48 17.60 -9.24 -6.39
N PRO A 49 16.72 -9.24 -5.37
CA PRO A 49 16.00 -10.43 -4.93
C PRO A 49 15.22 -11.16 -6.05
N SER A 50 14.91 -12.42 -5.78
CA SER A 50 14.05 -13.22 -6.66
C SER A 50 12.63 -12.63 -6.69
N LYS A 51 11.95 -12.70 -7.83
CA LYS A 51 10.58 -12.18 -7.98
C LYS A 51 9.59 -13.32 -8.00
N ALA A 52 8.55 -13.20 -7.18
CA ALA A 52 7.51 -14.20 -7.05
C ALA A 52 6.12 -13.56 -7.03
N ARG A 53 5.11 -14.37 -7.36
CA ARG A 53 3.71 -13.99 -7.32
C ARG A 53 2.90 -15.04 -6.58
N ILE A 54 1.98 -14.58 -5.76
CA ILE A 54 0.88 -15.37 -5.25
C ILE A 54 -0.32 -15.09 -6.15
N ILE A 55 -0.95 -16.12 -6.70
CA ILE A 55 -2.14 -16.02 -7.55
C ILE A 55 -3.29 -16.71 -6.81
N LEU A 56 -4.27 -15.94 -6.35
CA LEU A 56 -5.51 -16.44 -5.74
C LEU A 56 -6.67 -16.23 -6.69
N SER A 57 -7.51 -17.25 -6.88
CA SER A 57 -8.81 -17.02 -7.53
C SER A 57 -9.67 -16.06 -6.69
N LYS A 58 -10.54 -15.28 -7.32
CA LYS A 58 -11.50 -14.42 -6.59
C LYS A 58 -12.38 -15.23 -5.63
N LYS A 59 -12.73 -16.47 -6.01
CA LYS A 59 -13.49 -17.40 -5.16
C LYS A 59 -12.77 -17.70 -3.86
N GLU A 60 -11.47 -18.03 -3.92
CA GLU A 60 -10.67 -18.31 -2.73
C GLU A 60 -10.39 -17.05 -1.90
N ALA A 61 -10.10 -15.92 -2.57
CA ALA A 61 -9.88 -14.64 -1.90
C ALA A 61 -11.15 -14.15 -1.16
N GLY A 62 -12.33 -14.42 -1.73
CA GLY A 62 -13.63 -14.22 -1.08
C GLY A 62 -14.07 -12.77 -0.94
N PHE A 63 -13.52 -11.85 -1.74
CA PHE A 63 -13.90 -10.44 -1.74
C PHE A 63 -15.29 -10.26 -2.39
N PRO A 64 -16.26 -9.62 -1.71
CA PRO A 64 -17.53 -9.27 -2.33
C PRO A 64 -17.35 -8.31 -3.52
N GLU A 65 -18.08 -8.54 -4.61
CA GLU A 65 -17.95 -7.76 -5.86
C GLU A 65 -18.18 -6.27 -5.66
N LYS A 66 -19.01 -5.87 -4.69
CA LYS A 66 -19.23 -4.46 -4.32
C LYS A 66 -17.96 -3.69 -3.90
N PHE A 67 -16.88 -4.38 -3.57
CA PHE A 67 -15.58 -3.79 -3.27
C PHE A 67 -14.66 -3.72 -4.49
N LEU A 68 -15.01 -4.37 -5.59
CA LEU A 68 -14.18 -4.51 -6.80
C LEU A 68 -14.89 -4.01 -8.08
N ASP A 69 -16.11 -3.47 -7.96
CA ASP A 69 -16.97 -3.06 -9.08
C ASP A 69 -16.57 -1.72 -9.75
N SER A 70 -15.53 -1.04 -9.25
CA SER A 70 -15.05 0.21 -9.84
C SER A 70 -13.55 0.39 -9.67
N LYS A 71 -12.95 1.19 -10.56
CA LYS A 71 -11.50 1.47 -10.55
C LYS A 71 -11.00 1.96 -9.18
N TYR A 72 -11.70 2.91 -8.55
CA TYR A 72 -11.26 3.47 -7.27
C TYR A 72 -11.37 2.46 -6.13
N LYS A 73 -12.43 1.64 -6.12
CA LYS A 73 -12.54 0.59 -5.10
C LYS A 73 -11.46 -0.47 -5.28
N ILE A 74 -11.15 -0.86 -6.52
CA ILE A 74 -10.01 -1.75 -6.82
C ILE A 74 -8.70 -1.14 -6.31
N THR A 75 -8.44 0.15 -6.55
CA THR A 75 -7.24 0.83 -6.03
C THR A 75 -7.18 0.78 -4.50
N ALA A 76 -8.28 1.12 -3.81
CA ALA A 76 -8.33 1.09 -2.36
C ALA A 76 -8.15 -0.33 -1.79
N VAL A 77 -8.78 -1.35 -2.39
CA VAL A 77 -8.61 -2.76 -1.98
C VAL A 77 -7.16 -3.21 -2.22
N SER A 78 -6.58 -2.87 -3.36
CA SER A 78 -5.20 -3.26 -3.72
C SER A 78 -4.17 -2.61 -2.79
N ASP A 79 -4.35 -1.33 -2.45
CA ASP A 79 -3.54 -0.64 -1.45
C ASP A 79 -3.69 -1.27 -0.07
N PHE A 80 -4.92 -1.55 0.37
CA PHE A 80 -5.20 -2.20 1.65
C PHE A 80 -4.53 -3.57 1.76
N LEU A 81 -4.64 -4.39 0.71
CA LEU A 81 -4.01 -5.70 0.61
C LEU A 81 -2.47 -5.60 0.63
N THR A 82 -1.90 -4.63 -0.09
CA THR A 82 -0.44 -4.37 -0.08
C THR A 82 0.04 -4.08 1.34
N ARG A 83 -0.65 -3.19 2.05
CA ARG A 83 -0.31 -2.82 3.43
C ARG A 83 -0.50 -3.97 4.39
N THR A 84 -1.57 -4.74 4.24
CA THR A 84 -1.82 -5.93 5.08
C THR A 84 -0.75 -7.00 4.84
N PHE A 85 -0.33 -7.23 3.59
CA PHE A 85 0.74 -8.18 3.25
C PHE A 85 2.08 -7.74 3.84
N SER A 86 2.44 -6.46 3.68
CA SER A 86 3.65 -5.87 4.27
C SER A 86 3.66 -5.94 5.80
N HIS A 87 2.52 -5.62 6.44
CA HIS A 87 2.39 -5.73 7.90
C HIS A 87 2.52 -7.19 8.35
N SER A 88 1.93 -8.13 7.60
CA SER A 88 2.05 -9.55 7.89
C SER A 88 3.48 -10.05 7.80
N ILE A 89 4.25 -9.64 6.77
CA ILE A 89 5.70 -9.91 6.69
C ILE A 89 6.39 -9.43 7.98
N LYS A 90 6.12 -8.20 8.42
CA LYS A 90 6.72 -7.59 9.62
C LYS A 90 6.35 -8.33 10.91
N ASN A 91 5.11 -8.80 11.06
CA ASN A 91 4.69 -9.52 12.27
C ASN A 91 5.39 -10.88 12.41
N PHE A 92 5.63 -11.55 11.28
CA PHE A 92 6.43 -12.77 11.30
C PHE A 92 7.94 -12.48 11.47
N ASN A 93 8.39 -11.22 11.48
CA ASN A 93 9.75 -10.81 11.87
C ASN A 93 9.92 -10.73 13.41
N GLY A 94 9.26 -11.56 14.24
CA GLY A 94 8.99 -11.28 15.65
C GLY A 94 9.39 -12.24 16.81
N THR A 95 10.40 -13.13 16.75
CA THR A 95 11.00 -13.79 17.96
C THR A 95 12.56 -13.82 18.01
N PRO A 96 13.24 -13.40 19.10
CA PRO A 96 14.69 -13.07 19.11
C PRO A 96 15.68 -14.18 18.73
N ASN A 97 15.27 -15.47 18.74
CA ASN A 97 16.19 -16.61 18.57
C ASN A 97 16.32 -17.15 17.13
N THR A 98 15.82 -16.45 16.12
CA THR A 98 16.06 -16.80 14.72
C THR A 98 16.50 -15.54 13.98
N LYS A 99 17.56 -15.59 13.15
CA LYS A 99 17.63 -14.67 12.01
C LYS A 99 16.43 -15.07 11.13
N LYS A 100 15.40 -14.23 11.15
CA LYS A 100 13.99 -14.64 10.96
C LYS A 100 13.69 -14.83 9.48
N LEU A 101 13.19 -16.00 9.12
CA LEU A 101 12.88 -16.42 7.74
C LEU A 101 11.96 -15.44 6.96
N SER A 102 11.23 -14.59 7.67
CA SER A 102 10.36 -13.53 7.15
C SER A 102 11.09 -12.28 6.66
N THR A 103 12.34 -12.03 7.07
CA THR A 103 13.12 -10.88 6.58
C THR A 103 13.54 -11.03 5.12
N PHE A 104 13.43 -12.24 4.59
CA PHE A 104 13.71 -12.57 3.20
C PHE A 104 12.54 -12.26 2.26
N LEU A 105 11.42 -11.74 2.79
CA LEU A 105 10.25 -11.37 1.99
C LEU A 105 10.06 -9.86 2.04
N SER A 106 9.78 -9.27 0.88
CA SER A 106 9.41 -7.87 0.76
C SER A 106 8.34 -7.70 -0.31
N ILE A 107 7.49 -6.69 -0.15
CA ILE A 107 6.52 -6.27 -1.17
C ILE A 107 6.72 -4.77 -1.38
N ASP A 108 6.55 -4.30 -2.62
CA ASP A 108 6.58 -2.87 -2.89
C ASP A 108 5.47 -2.19 -2.10
N THR A 109 5.85 -1.22 -1.27
CA THR A 109 4.94 -0.44 -0.44
C THR A 109 5.12 1.03 -0.72
N CYS A 110 4.07 1.79 -0.46
CA CYS A 110 4.08 3.22 -0.60
C CYS A 110 3.91 3.96 0.70
N GLY A 111 4.09 5.28 0.63
CA GLY A 111 3.82 6.18 1.72
C GLY A 111 2.32 6.26 2.02
N GLN A 112 1.83 7.48 2.13
CA GLN A 112 0.49 7.72 2.63
C GLN A 112 -0.57 7.75 1.52
N GLU A 113 -0.14 7.76 0.27
CA GLU A 113 -1.00 7.85 -0.90
C GLU A 113 -1.51 6.48 -1.33
N MET A 114 -2.78 6.41 -1.73
CA MET A 114 -3.39 5.27 -2.39
C MET A 114 -3.22 5.40 -3.91
N LEU A 115 -2.27 4.65 -4.49
CA LEU A 115 -2.02 4.65 -5.93
C LEU A 115 -2.34 3.29 -6.56
N GLU A 116 -2.68 3.31 -7.84
CA GLU A 116 -2.69 2.12 -8.67
C GLU A 116 -1.26 1.57 -8.80
N ARG A 117 -1.08 0.28 -8.46
CA ARG A 117 0.23 -0.36 -8.36
C ARG A 117 0.18 -1.79 -8.86
N THR A 118 1.37 -2.35 -9.10
CA THR A 118 1.53 -3.76 -9.48
C THR A 118 1.83 -4.67 -8.30
N SER A 119 1.96 -4.16 -7.08
CA SER A 119 2.19 -4.95 -5.86
C SER A 119 1.02 -5.89 -5.58
N ILE A 120 -0.20 -5.39 -5.73
CA ILE A 120 -1.43 -6.18 -5.76
C ILE A 120 -2.16 -5.84 -7.06
N VAL A 121 -2.50 -6.86 -7.85
CA VAL A 121 -3.27 -6.70 -9.08
C VAL A 121 -4.56 -7.49 -8.96
N VAL A 122 -5.70 -6.81 -9.12
CA VAL A 122 -7.01 -7.46 -9.20
C VAL A 122 -7.39 -7.58 -10.67
N ASN A 123 -7.40 -8.82 -11.17
CA ASN A 123 -7.84 -9.15 -12.52
C ASN A 123 -9.31 -9.60 -12.51
N HIS A 124 -9.83 -10.00 -13.67
CA HIS A 124 -11.19 -10.53 -13.82
C HIS A 124 -11.42 -11.76 -12.90
N ASP A 125 -10.52 -12.74 -12.92
CA ASP A 125 -10.71 -14.03 -12.24
C ASP A 125 -9.86 -14.22 -10.98
N ASN A 126 -8.83 -13.38 -10.77
CA ASN A 126 -7.85 -13.59 -9.71
C ASN A 126 -7.35 -12.29 -9.08
N ILE A 127 -6.71 -12.44 -7.92
CA ILE A 127 -5.92 -11.42 -7.24
C ILE A 127 -4.48 -11.92 -7.18
N GLU A 128 -3.55 -11.13 -7.71
CA GLU A 128 -2.12 -11.39 -7.65
C GLU A 128 -1.45 -10.53 -6.59
N ALA A 129 -0.63 -11.13 -5.74
CA ALA A 129 0.34 -10.39 -4.92
C ALA A 129 1.75 -10.62 -5.46
N ARG A 130 2.45 -9.54 -5.82
CA ARG A 130 3.79 -9.57 -6.40
C ARG A 130 4.80 -9.12 -5.35
N PHE A 131 5.77 -9.96 -5.05
CA PHE A 131 6.68 -9.79 -3.94
C PHE A 131 8.06 -10.31 -4.30
N GLU A 132 9.02 -9.97 -3.47
CA GLU A 132 10.41 -10.34 -3.60
C GLU A 132 10.79 -11.36 -2.53
N VAL A 133 11.68 -12.28 -2.91
CA VAL A 133 12.24 -13.32 -2.05
C VAL A 133 13.76 -13.29 -2.14
N GLU A 134 14.40 -12.88 -1.06
CA GLU A 134 15.86 -12.98 -0.91
C GLU A 134 16.23 -14.42 -0.55
N LEU A 135 16.71 -15.19 -1.52
CA LEU A 135 16.93 -16.62 -1.34
C LEU A 135 18.14 -16.91 -0.43
N PRO A 136 17.96 -17.58 0.72
CA PRO A 136 19.01 -17.76 1.73
C PRO A 136 20.26 -18.48 1.24
N ALA A 137 21.43 -17.98 1.65
CA ALA A 137 22.73 -18.60 1.40
C ALA A 137 23.77 -18.35 2.52
N SER A 138 24.82 -19.17 2.54
CA SER A 138 26.04 -19.00 3.33
C SER A 138 27.21 -18.87 2.37
N GLY A 139 27.66 -17.63 2.13
CA GLY A 139 28.48 -17.34 0.96
C GLY A 139 27.72 -17.73 -0.32
N ARG A 140 28.33 -18.48 -1.23
CA ARG A 140 27.67 -18.98 -2.45
C ARG A 140 27.03 -20.37 -2.32
N ARG A 141 26.83 -20.86 -1.09
CA ARG A 141 26.19 -22.15 -0.82
C ARG A 141 24.75 -21.95 -0.37
N ILE A 142 23.83 -22.69 -0.97
CA ILE A 142 22.39 -22.61 -0.70
C ILE A 142 22.08 -23.02 0.73
N ARG A 143 21.23 -22.25 1.43
CA ARG A 143 20.59 -22.65 2.69
C ARG A 143 19.17 -23.15 2.39
N GLY A 144 19.09 -24.31 1.77
CA GLY A 144 17.86 -24.93 1.27
C GLY A 144 16.86 -25.24 2.37
N LYS A 145 17.31 -25.66 3.56
CA LYS A 145 16.44 -25.84 4.74
C LYS A 145 15.77 -24.54 5.17
N SER A 146 16.53 -23.44 5.17
CA SER A 146 15.99 -22.11 5.47
C SER A 146 14.99 -21.67 4.39
N ALA A 147 15.37 -21.78 3.11
CA ALA A 147 14.47 -21.46 2.00
C ALA A 147 13.16 -22.27 2.05
N ALA A 148 13.22 -23.57 2.36
CA ALA A 148 12.05 -24.42 2.55
C ALA A 148 11.13 -23.90 3.66
N GLY A 149 11.68 -23.38 4.75
CA GLY A 149 10.91 -22.75 5.84
C GLY A 149 10.20 -21.47 5.40
N ILE A 150 10.80 -20.66 4.53
CA ILE A 150 10.15 -19.46 3.96
C ILE A 150 8.88 -19.86 3.23
N PHE A 151 8.98 -20.78 2.26
CA PHE A 151 7.87 -21.15 1.40
C PHE A 151 6.84 -22.05 2.08
N SER A 152 7.26 -22.95 2.97
CA SER A 152 6.35 -23.97 3.54
C SER A 152 5.71 -23.54 4.86
N ASP A 153 6.30 -22.59 5.60
CA ASP A 153 5.79 -22.16 6.91
C ASP A 153 5.43 -20.68 6.94
N VAL A 154 6.32 -19.79 6.52
CA VAL A 154 6.12 -18.34 6.63
C VAL A 154 5.12 -17.81 5.60
N LEU A 155 5.33 -18.15 4.33
CA LEU A 155 4.52 -17.65 3.22
C LEU A 155 3.03 -18.04 3.31
N PRO A 156 2.65 -19.29 3.65
CA PRO A 156 1.24 -19.66 3.82
C PRO A 156 0.56 -18.87 4.95
N LYS A 157 1.29 -18.58 6.04
CA LYS A 157 0.77 -17.75 7.13
C LYS A 157 0.51 -16.33 6.65
N ILE A 158 1.45 -15.72 5.93
CA ILE A 158 1.30 -14.38 5.34
C ILE A 158 0.09 -14.32 4.41
N VAL A 159 -0.01 -15.25 3.46
CA VAL A 159 -1.15 -15.31 2.52
C VAL A 159 -2.47 -15.40 3.29
N ASN A 160 -2.53 -16.29 4.28
CA ASN A 160 -3.74 -16.49 5.06
C ASN A 160 -4.14 -15.24 5.87
N SER A 161 -3.20 -14.51 6.48
CA SER A 161 -3.51 -13.31 7.27
C SER A 161 -3.65 -12.02 6.45
N SER A 162 -3.35 -12.02 5.15
CA SER A 162 -3.33 -10.79 4.35
C SER A 162 -4.16 -10.77 3.07
N LEU A 163 -4.38 -11.91 2.41
CA LEU A 163 -5.01 -11.94 1.08
C LEU A 163 -6.43 -12.54 1.08
N LEU A 164 -6.92 -13.01 2.24
CA LEU A 164 -8.23 -13.64 2.37
C LEU A 164 -9.22 -12.69 3.06
N PHE A 165 -10.33 -12.35 2.41
CA PHE A 165 -11.34 -11.41 2.92
C PHE A 165 -11.86 -11.78 4.33
N LYS A 166 -11.97 -13.08 4.61
CA LYS A 166 -12.42 -13.57 5.93
C LYS A 166 -11.45 -13.28 7.08
N ASN A 167 -10.16 -13.07 6.77
CA ASN A 167 -9.09 -12.96 7.75
C ASN A 167 -8.55 -11.53 7.90
N ILE A 168 -9.02 -10.58 7.08
CA ILE A 168 -8.63 -9.18 7.17
C ILE A 168 -9.64 -8.35 7.96
N ASP A 169 -9.23 -7.17 8.40
CA ASP A 169 -10.08 -6.22 9.09
C ASP A 169 -11.08 -5.57 8.10
N LYS A 170 -12.30 -6.13 8.07
CA LYS A 170 -13.38 -5.71 7.16
C LYS A 170 -13.85 -4.28 7.44
N PHE A 171 -13.76 -3.82 8.69
CA PHE A 171 -14.15 -2.47 9.07
C PHE A 171 -13.16 -1.46 8.49
N LYS A 172 -11.85 -1.69 8.69
CA LYS A 172 -10.81 -0.83 8.10
C LYS A 172 -10.83 -0.84 6.57
N LEU A 173 -11.03 -2.00 5.96
CA LEU A 173 -11.18 -2.09 4.50
C LEU A 173 -12.36 -1.23 4.02
N LYS A 174 -13.52 -1.38 4.67
CA LYS A 174 -14.72 -0.61 4.33
C LYS A 174 -14.46 0.89 4.46
N LYS A 175 -13.89 1.34 5.58
CA LYS A 175 -13.51 2.75 5.81
C LYS A 175 -12.60 3.29 4.71
N GLN A 176 -11.59 2.52 4.28
CA GLN A 176 -10.67 2.94 3.22
C GLN A 176 -11.36 3.03 1.84
N VAL A 177 -12.25 2.08 1.52
CA VAL A 177 -13.00 2.09 0.27
C VAL A 177 -14.02 3.24 0.24
N GLU A 178 -14.70 3.52 1.33
CA GLU A 178 -15.60 4.67 1.45
C GLU A 178 -14.83 5.99 1.32
N LEU A 179 -13.67 6.08 1.98
CA LEU A 179 -12.82 7.25 1.95
C LEU A 179 -12.32 7.59 0.54
N ILE A 180 -11.85 6.62 -0.26
CA ILE A 180 -11.39 6.94 -1.62
C ILE A 180 -12.54 7.46 -2.50
N LEU A 181 -13.76 6.95 -2.29
CA LEU A 181 -14.94 7.40 -3.05
C LEU A 181 -15.30 8.84 -2.68
N ASP A 182 -15.23 9.17 -1.39
CA ASP A 182 -15.45 10.55 -0.93
C ASP A 182 -14.38 11.52 -1.44
N GLN A 183 -13.10 11.11 -1.44
CA GLN A 183 -12.01 11.91 -1.99
C GLN A 183 -12.21 12.20 -3.48
N GLU A 184 -12.62 11.20 -4.26
CA GLU A 184 -12.93 11.39 -5.68
C GLU A 184 -14.19 12.24 -5.90
N TYR A 185 -15.18 12.10 -5.04
CA TYR A 185 -16.37 12.93 -5.08
C TYR A 185 -16.04 14.41 -4.82
N ILE A 186 -15.23 14.72 -3.80
CA ILE A 186 -14.72 16.09 -3.58
C ILE A 186 -14.01 16.59 -4.83
N ARG A 187 -13.16 15.76 -5.43
CA ARG A 187 -12.40 16.16 -6.61
C ARG A 187 -13.28 16.47 -7.82
N GLN A 188 -14.40 15.77 -7.99
CA GLN A 188 -15.42 16.11 -8.98
C GLN A 188 -16.09 17.45 -8.65
N GLN A 189 -16.47 17.66 -7.38
CA GLN A 189 -17.08 18.91 -6.91
C GLN A 189 -16.17 20.13 -7.09
N LEU A 190 -14.84 19.97 -7.05
CA LEU A 190 -13.91 21.06 -7.34
C LEU A 190 -14.15 21.66 -8.73
N ASN A 191 -14.31 20.81 -9.76
CA ASN A 191 -14.56 21.28 -11.12
C ASN A 191 -15.94 21.94 -11.26
N GLU A 192 -16.98 21.32 -10.71
CA GLU A 192 -18.36 21.84 -10.80
C GLU A 192 -18.50 23.21 -10.12
N ARG A 193 -17.74 23.45 -9.06
CA ARG A 193 -17.80 24.68 -8.24
C ARG A 193 -16.72 25.70 -8.58
N LYS A 194 -15.92 25.46 -9.63
CA LYS A 194 -14.79 26.33 -10.04
C LYS A 194 -13.80 26.57 -8.90
N LEU A 195 -13.43 25.49 -8.21
CA LEU A 195 -12.44 25.47 -7.14
C LEU A 195 -11.15 24.80 -7.62
N ALA A 196 -10.01 25.33 -7.21
CA ALA A 196 -8.70 24.73 -7.42
C ALA A 196 -8.40 23.64 -6.38
N ALA A 197 -8.88 23.82 -5.14
CA ALA A 197 -8.66 22.88 -4.05
C ALA A 197 -9.71 23.03 -2.92
N PHE A 198 -9.79 22.00 -2.07
CA PHE A 198 -10.56 21.98 -0.84
C PHE A 198 -9.69 21.46 0.31
N ILE A 199 -9.77 22.11 1.47
CA ILE A 199 -9.04 21.74 2.69
C ILE A 199 -10.03 21.59 3.83
N ALA A 200 -10.32 20.36 4.24
CA ALA A 200 -11.27 20.12 5.34
C ALA A 200 -10.78 20.74 6.66
N ASN A 201 -11.72 21.30 7.42
CA ASN A 201 -11.50 21.67 8.81
C ASN A 201 -11.10 20.42 9.62
N GLY A 202 -10.16 20.58 10.56
CA GLY A 202 -9.60 19.48 11.34
C GLY A 202 -8.42 18.75 10.69
N SER A 203 -8.07 19.07 9.43
CA SER A 203 -6.93 18.43 8.75
C SER A 203 -5.61 18.69 9.50
N ILE A 204 -4.77 17.66 9.60
CA ILE A 204 -3.42 17.75 10.17
C ILE A 204 -2.41 17.82 9.02
N LEU A 205 -2.05 19.05 8.66
CA LEU A 205 -1.11 19.35 7.58
C LEU A 205 0.37 19.07 7.93
N PRO A 206 0.89 19.39 9.13
CA PRO A 206 2.29 19.14 9.46
C PRO A 206 2.60 17.64 9.51
N ARG A 207 3.82 17.28 9.07
CA ARG A 207 4.32 15.91 9.09
C ARG A 207 5.21 15.69 10.31
N GLU A 208 5.36 14.43 10.71
CA GLU A 208 6.09 13.99 11.89
C GLU A 208 7.52 14.54 11.94
N ASN A 209 8.24 14.52 10.80
CA ASN A 209 9.56 15.13 10.65
C ASN A 209 9.95 15.26 9.16
N GLY A 210 11.17 15.70 8.86
CA GLY A 210 11.63 15.95 7.48
C GLY A 210 11.82 14.72 6.59
N ILE A 211 11.79 13.51 7.16
CA ILE A 211 11.99 12.24 6.42
C ILE A 211 10.80 11.28 6.52
N SER A 212 9.84 11.56 7.40
CA SER A 212 8.62 10.79 7.59
C SER A 212 7.43 11.57 7.05
N ASP A 213 6.72 10.98 6.10
CA ASP A 213 5.49 11.56 5.59
C ASP A 213 4.29 11.22 6.48
N ARG A 214 4.43 10.73 7.71
CA ARG A 214 3.30 10.51 8.63
C ARG A 214 2.80 11.84 9.22
N PRO A 215 1.53 11.95 9.65
CA PRO A 215 1.06 13.17 10.30
C PRO A 215 1.81 13.40 11.61
N LEU A 216 2.02 14.66 11.95
CA LEU A 216 2.44 15.04 13.29
C LEU A 216 1.32 14.68 14.28
N ARG A 217 1.57 13.71 15.16
CA ARG A 217 0.60 13.24 16.18
C ARG A 217 0.79 13.89 17.55
N ASP A 218 1.68 14.87 17.62
CA ASP A 218 1.97 15.64 18.82
C ASP A 218 0.79 16.55 19.18
N GLU A 219 0.57 16.81 20.47
CA GLU A 219 -0.45 17.73 20.98
C GLU A 219 -0.28 19.17 20.42
N SER A 220 0.94 19.51 19.98
CA SER A 220 1.25 20.78 19.31
C SER A 220 0.76 20.87 17.86
N ALA A 221 0.23 19.80 17.27
CA ALA A 221 -0.32 19.84 15.91
C ALA A 221 -1.62 20.66 15.89
N VAL A 222 -1.56 21.87 15.32
CA VAL A 222 -2.74 22.73 15.16
C VAL A 222 -3.59 22.25 13.98
N PRO A 223 -4.85 21.80 14.21
CA PRO A 223 -5.73 21.40 13.12
C PRO A 223 -6.10 22.59 12.25
N PHE A 224 -6.19 22.35 10.94
CA PHE A 224 -6.59 23.38 9.99
C PHE A 224 -8.01 23.88 10.27
N SER A 225 -8.21 25.19 10.17
CA SER A 225 -9.53 25.83 10.30
C SER A 225 -9.70 26.87 9.22
N SER A 226 -10.77 26.76 8.44
CA SER A 226 -11.08 27.67 7.35
C SER A 226 -11.47 29.06 7.87
N PRO A 227 -11.02 30.14 7.21
CA PRO A 227 -11.65 31.43 7.42
C PRO A 227 -13.09 31.39 6.91
N LYS A 228 -14.00 32.08 7.62
CA LYS A 228 -15.44 32.12 7.28
C LYS A 228 -15.72 32.57 5.84
N SER A 229 -14.87 33.45 5.29
CA SER A 229 -15.03 33.99 3.93
C SER A 229 -14.74 32.97 2.82
N LEU A 230 -14.02 31.89 3.12
CA LEU A 230 -13.69 30.82 2.17
C LEU A 230 -14.26 29.46 2.60
N GLU A 231 -15.02 29.42 3.70
CA GLU A 231 -15.61 28.19 4.20
C GLU A 231 -16.79 27.77 3.32
N ILE A 232 -16.73 26.52 2.86
CA ILE A 232 -17.80 25.86 2.13
C ILE A 232 -18.16 24.55 2.82
N GLU A 233 -19.35 24.05 2.51
CA GLU A 233 -19.84 22.75 2.96
C GLU A 233 -20.08 21.84 1.76
N LEU A 234 -19.57 20.60 1.82
CA LEU A 234 -19.78 19.55 0.84
C LEU A 234 -20.51 18.38 1.50
N SER A 235 -21.54 17.85 0.86
CA SER A 235 -22.23 16.63 1.32
C SER A 235 -21.63 15.42 0.61
N LEU A 236 -20.82 14.64 1.33
CA LEU A 236 -20.12 13.47 0.81
C LEU A 236 -21.01 12.22 0.86
N PRO A 237 -20.87 11.28 -0.09
CA PRO A 237 -21.72 10.10 -0.16
C PRO A 237 -21.56 9.13 1.03
N ASN A 238 -20.38 9.06 1.66
CA ASN A 238 -20.13 8.13 2.77
C ASN A 238 -19.85 8.83 4.11
N HIS A 239 -19.00 9.86 4.13
CA HIS A 239 -18.66 10.62 5.33
C HIS A 239 -19.77 11.58 5.80
N GLY A 240 -20.72 11.92 4.92
CA GLY A 240 -21.74 12.93 5.19
C GLY A 240 -21.20 14.35 4.98
N SER A 241 -21.74 15.33 5.72
CA SER A 241 -21.33 16.72 5.54
C SER A 241 -19.90 16.97 6.05
N ILE A 242 -19.11 17.70 5.24
CA ILE A 242 -17.78 18.17 5.60
C ILE A 242 -17.64 19.67 5.29
N ARG A 243 -17.04 20.41 6.23
CA ARG A 243 -16.75 21.83 6.09
C ARG A 243 -15.25 22.06 5.94
N GLY A 244 -14.89 23.07 5.18
CA GLY A 244 -13.49 23.41 4.94
C GLY A 244 -13.31 24.58 4.01
N MET A 245 -12.05 24.92 3.76
CA MET A 245 -11.69 26.03 2.88
C MET A 245 -11.78 25.59 1.42
N GLY A 246 -12.64 26.25 0.65
CA GLY A 246 -12.66 26.16 -0.81
C GLY A 246 -11.76 27.22 -1.42
N ILE A 247 -10.70 26.82 -2.12
CA ILE A 247 -9.83 27.74 -2.85
C ILE A 247 -10.42 27.91 -4.26
N PRO A 248 -10.90 29.12 -4.64
CA PRO A 248 -11.46 29.34 -5.97
C PRO A 248 -10.38 29.30 -7.06
N GLU A 249 -10.81 29.08 -8.30
CA GLU A 249 -9.97 29.32 -9.47
C GLU A 249 -9.49 30.78 -9.53
N GLY A 250 -8.30 30.99 -10.09
CA GLY A 250 -7.64 32.29 -10.16
C GLY A 250 -6.32 32.31 -9.38
N ILE A 251 -5.93 33.49 -8.90
CA ILE A 251 -4.68 33.67 -8.17
C ILE A 251 -4.99 33.76 -6.67
N THR A 252 -4.50 32.78 -5.91
CA THR A 252 -4.57 32.78 -4.44
C THR A 252 -3.18 33.01 -3.85
N LEU A 253 -3.03 34.04 -3.02
CA LEU A 253 -1.76 34.35 -2.34
C LEU A 253 -1.79 33.85 -0.89
N ILE A 254 -0.85 32.98 -0.54
CA ILE A 254 -0.62 32.51 0.83
C ILE A 254 0.52 33.34 1.45
N VAL A 255 0.17 34.29 2.31
CA VAL A 255 1.12 35.24 2.94
C VAL A 255 1.28 34.97 4.43
N GLY A 256 2.33 35.53 5.04
CA GLY A 256 2.63 35.37 6.47
C GLY A 256 4.13 35.29 6.78
N GLY A 257 4.49 35.38 8.07
CA GLY A 257 5.87 35.34 8.55
C GLY A 257 6.60 34.00 8.30
N GLY A 258 7.92 34.00 8.47
CA GLY A 258 8.72 32.77 8.44
C GLY A 258 8.21 31.75 9.47
N TYR A 259 8.22 30.47 9.12
CA TYR A 259 7.76 29.37 10.00
C TYR A 259 6.26 29.38 10.40
N HIS A 260 5.42 30.21 9.80
CA HIS A 260 3.97 30.23 10.05
C HIS A 260 3.16 29.20 9.22
N GLY A 261 3.77 28.08 8.82
CA GLY A 261 3.03 26.97 8.15
C GLY A 261 2.67 27.15 6.66
N LYS A 262 3.08 28.24 6.00
CA LYS A 262 2.80 28.47 4.55
C LYS A 262 3.26 27.32 3.66
N SER A 263 4.51 26.89 3.83
CA SER A 263 5.07 25.79 3.04
C SER A 263 4.43 24.45 3.39
N THR A 264 3.96 24.27 4.63
CA THR A 264 3.22 23.09 5.06
C THR A 264 1.88 23.01 4.33
N LEU A 265 1.14 24.12 4.29
CA LEU A 265 -0.11 24.22 3.54
C LEU A 265 0.09 23.94 2.04
N LEU A 266 1.08 24.57 1.42
CA LEU A 266 1.38 24.37 0.00
C LEU A 266 1.81 22.92 -0.32
N LYS A 267 2.60 22.27 0.54
CA LYS A 267 2.96 20.86 0.37
C LYS A 267 1.75 19.93 0.46
N SER A 268 0.80 20.22 1.35
CA SER A 268 -0.44 19.45 1.43
C SER A 268 -1.30 19.63 0.16
N LEU A 269 -1.34 20.83 -0.41
CA LEU A 269 -2.01 21.09 -1.69
C LEU A 269 -1.29 20.41 -2.87
N GLU A 270 0.04 20.38 -2.88
CA GLU A 270 0.86 19.67 -3.87
C GLU A 270 0.51 18.17 -3.89
N LEU A 271 0.41 17.53 -2.73
CA LEU A 271 0.08 16.12 -2.62
C LEU A 271 -1.43 15.83 -2.70
N GLY A 272 -2.29 16.85 -2.59
CA GLY A 272 -3.74 16.73 -2.69
C GLY A 272 -4.26 16.26 -4.06
N ILE A 273 -3.39 16.16 -5.06
CA ILE A 273 -3.69 15.49 -6.33
C ILE A 273 -3.89 13.98 -6.15
N TYR A 274 -3.30 13.40 -5.10
CA TYR A 274 -3.42 11.99 -4.74
C TYR A 274 -4.50 11.80 -3.68
N ASN A 275 -5.03 10.57 -3.62
CA ASN A 275 -5.85 10.15 -2.50
C ASN A 275 -4.94 9.65 -1.36
N HIS A 276 -5.26 9.99 -0.12
CA HIS A 276 -4.51 9.54 1.04
C HIS A 276 -5.29 8.50 1.85
N ILE A 277 -4.55 7.64 2.55
CA ILE A 277 -5.11 6.62 3.44
C ILE A 277 -5.86 7.24 4.62
N PRO A 278 -6.75 6.47 5.29
CA PRO A 278 -7.35 6.92 6.55
C PRO A 278 -6.30 7.31 7.58
N ASP A 279 -6.59 8.35 8.35
CA ASP A 279 -5.76 8.83 9.46
C ASP A 279 -4.39 9.42 9.01
N ASP A 280 -4.31 9.88 7.75
CA ASP A 280 -3.14 10.60 7.22
C ASP A 280 -3.07 12.07 7.68
N GLY A 281 -4.20 12.64 8.09
CA GLY A 281 -4.38 14.06 8.37
C GLY A 281 -4.64 14.92 7.12
N ARG A 282 -4.38 14.40 5.92
CA ARG A 282 -4.61 15.09 4.63
C ARG A 282 -5.63 14.38 3.75
N GLU A 283 -6.35 13.40 4.27
CA GLU A 283 -7.30 12.59 3.49
C GLU A 283 -8.47 13.39 2.90
N TYR A 284 -8.72 14.61 3.37
CA TYR A 284 -9.69 15.54 2.77
C TYR A 284 -9.04 16.88 2.37
N VAL A 285 -7.75 16.86 2.06
CA VAL A 285 -7.02 17.96 1.43
C VAL A 285 -6.86 17.62 -0.04
N ILE A 286 -7.80 18.07 -0.85
CA ILE A 286 -7.96 17.63 -2.24
C ILE A 286 -7.68 18.80 -3.18
N THR A 287 -6.83 18.54 -4.17
CA THR A 287 -6.49 19.49 -5.24
C THR A 287 -6.90 18.87 -6.58
N ARG A 288 -7.15 19.73 -7.58
CA ARG A 288 -7.36 19.27 -8.96
C ARG A 288 -6.18 18.41 -9.45
N ARG A 289 -6.47 17.38 -10.25
CA ARG A 289 -5.47 16.40 -10.72
C ARG A 289 -4.36 16.98 -11.60
N ASP A 290 -4.64 18.11 -12.23
CA ASP A 290 -3.74 18.82 -13.15
C ASP A 290 -2.86 19.86 -12.43
N ALA A 291 -2.91 19.95 -11.11
CA ALA A 291 -2.05 20.85 -10.35
C ALA A 291 -0.58 20.41 -10.43
N VAL A 292 0.29 21.36 -10.73
CA VAL A 292 1.74 21.15 -10.83
C VAL A 292 2.46 22.16 -9.94
N LYS A 293 3.38 21.66 -9.12
CA LYS A 293 4.29 22.54 -8.38
C LYS A 293 5.47 22.94 -9.25
N ILE A 294 5.62 24.24 -9.46
CA ILE A 294 6.74 24.83 -10.19
C ILE A 294 7.78 25.32 -9.18
N ARG A 295 9.07 25.07 -9.47
CA ARG A 295 10.22 25.58 -8.72
C ARG A 295 11.35 25.91 -9.70
N ALA A 296 12.19 26.86 -9.32
CA ALA A 296 13.47 27.11 -10.00
C ALA A 296 14.51 26.04 -9.63
#